data_AF-A0A2E9YQ34-F1
#
_entry.id   AF-A0A2E9YQ34-F1
#
_cell.length_a   1.000
_cell.length_b   1.000
_cell.length_c   1.000
_cell.angle_alpha   90.00
_cell.angle_beta   90.00
_cell.angle_gamma   90.00
#
_symmetry.space_group_name_H-M   'P 1'
#
loop_
_entity.id
_entity.type
_entity.pdbx_description
1 polymer ?
#
loop_
_entity_poly.entity_id
_entity_poly.type
_entity_poly.pdbx_seq_one_letter_code
_entity_poly.pdbx_strand_id
1 'polypeptide(L)'
;EDKIPALPKVCIDHLGISDSNFEILLNLIRDGLAIKATGFGRVDLNVEETIREIHKVSPDALMFGTDLPSTRARRVYSDQDFYTVLDVLGENEAQKVFSENAINFYGLEKTQA
;
A
#
# COMPACT_ATOMS: atom_id res chain seq x y z
N GLU A 1 23.60 10.81 -3.17
CA GLU A 1 22.64 10.29 -4.16
C GLU A 1 21.57 9.52 -3.42
N ASP A 2 20.31 9.74 -3.76
CA ASP A 2 19.18 9.09 -3.10
C ASP A 2 19.11 7.64 -3.52
N LYS A 3 19.24 6.74 -2.54
CA LYS A 3 19.45 5.31 -2.80
C LYS A 3 18.19 4.58 -3.23
N ILE A 4 17.01 5.06 -2.84
CA ILE A 4 15.74 4.38 -3.10
C ILE A 4 15.34 4.49 -4.58
N PRO A 5 15.31 5.69 -5.22
CA PRO A 5 14.95 5.81 -6.64
C PRO A 5 15.93 5.11 -7.59
N ALA A 6 17.17 4.89 -7.17
CA ALA A 6 18.18 4.20 -7.97
C ALA A 6 17.99 2.67 -8.01
N LEU A 7 17.15 2.09 -7.14
CA LEU A 7 16.89 0.65 -7.13
C LEU A 7 15.90 0.28 -8.25
N PRO A 8 16.08 -0.88 -8.90
CA PRO A 8 15.27 -1.25 -10.07
C PRO A 8 13.81 -1.53 -9.75
N LYS A 9 13.51 -1.88 -8.48
CA LYS A 9 12.17 -2.27 -8.05
C LYS A 9 12.07 -2.19 -6.53
N VAL A 10 11.19 -1.34 -6.02
CA VAL A 10 11.04 -1.10 -4.59
C VAL A 10 9.57 -1.11 -4.21
N CYS A 11 9.30 -1.68 -3.03
CA CYS A 11 8.04 -1.54 -2.35
C CYS A 11 8.28 -1.09 -0.90
N ILE A 12 7.52 -0.10 -0.44
CA ILE A 12 7.53 0.35 0.95
C ILE A 12 6.40 -0.31 1.73
N ASP A 13 6.74 -0.89 2.87
CA ASP A 13 5.78 -1.58 3.71
C ASP A 13 4.96 -0.61 4.58
N HIS A 14 3.74 -1.03 4.90
CA HIS A 14 2.89 -0.47 5.96
C HIS A 14 2.62 1.03 5.84
N LEU A 15 2.32 1.50 4.62
CA LEU A 15 2.01 2.91 4.33
C LEU A 15 3.08 3.91 4.81
N GLY A 16 4.34 3.46 4.99
CA GLY A 16 5.42 4.32 5.49
C GLY A 16 5.44 4.51 7.02
N ILE A 17 4.65 3.72 7.77
CA ILE A 17 4.59 3.61 9.24
C ILE A 17 4.10 4.86 9.98
N SER A 18 4.50 6.08 9.60
CA SER A 18 4.17 7.33 10.30
C SER A 18 3.92 8.46 9.31
N ASP A 19 3.03 9.36 9.71
CA ASP A 19 2.71 10.64 9.05
C ASP A 19 3.96 11.51 8.77
N SER A 20 4.97 11.46 9.64
CA SER A 20 6.24 12.18 9.46
C SER A 20 6.99 11.78 8.19
N ASN A 21 6.74 10.58 7.66
CA ASN A 21 7.34 10.10 6.42
C ASN A 21 6.49 10.38 5.18
N PHE A 22 5.29 10.97 5.35
CA PHE A 22 4.28 10.99 4.31
C PHE A 22 4.69 11.83 3.08
N GLU A 23 5.26 13.02 3.29
CA GLU A 23 5.77 13.86 2.19
C GLU A 23 6.90 13.18 1.41
N ILE A 24 7.79 12.46 2.10
CA ILE A 24 8.85 11.68 1.45
C ILE A 24 8.24 10.55 0.63
N LEU A 25 7.26 9.84 1.19
CA LEU A 25 6.55 8.75 0.53
C LEU A 25 5.85 9.24 -0.74
N LEU A 26 5.16 10.38 -0.70
CA LEU A 26 4.48 10.96 -1.86
C LEU A 26 5.44 11.31 -2.99
N ASN A 27 6.64 11.80 -2.68
CA ASN A 27 7.67 12.05 -3.68
C ASN A 27 8.18 10.76 -4.32
N LEU A 28 8.38 9.70 -3.52
CA LEU A 28 8.87 8.41 -4.02
C LEU A 28 7.87 7.68 -4.93
N ILE A 29 6.56 7.84 -4.70
CA ILE A 29 5.52 7.22 -5.56
C ILE A 29 5.62 7.72 -7.00
N ARG A 30 5.97 9.00 -7.20
CA ARG A 30 6.08 9.61 -8.53
C ARG A 30 7.12 8.92 -9.42
N ASP A 31 8.06 8.19 -8.81
CA ASP A 31 9.10 7.43 -9.50
C ASP A 31 8.71 5.96 -9.75
N GLY A 32 7.41 5.61 -9.62
CA GLY A 32 6.88 4.27 -9.90
C GLY A 32 7.05 3.28 -8.75
N LEU A 33 7.29 3.78 -7.54
CA LEU A 33 7.43 2.96 -6.34
C LEU A 33 6.08 2.40 -5.87
N ALA A 34 6.05 1.15 -5.43
CA ALA A 34 4.85 0.52 -4.89
C ALA A 34 4.79 0.62 -3.36
N ILE A 35 3.60 0.60 -2.78
CA ILE A 35 3.36 0.71 -1.35
C ILE A 35 2.40 -0.38 -0.92
N LYS A 36 2.73 -1.06 0.17
CA LYS A 36 1.81 -2.00 0.80
C LYS A 36 0.84 -1.28 1.74
N ALA A 37 -0.45 -1.37 1.41
CA ALA A 37 -1.57 -1.12 2.32
C ALA A 37 -1.71 -2.33 3.26
N THR A 38 -0.84 -2.40 4.26
CA THR A 38 -0.72 -3.53 5.19
C THR A 38 -0.46 -3.02 6.61
N GLY A 39 -0.66 -3.88 7.62
CA GLY A 39 -0.18 -3.60 8.97
C GLY A 39 -0.86 -2.40 9.65
N PHE A 40 -2.14 -2.14 9.42
CA PHE A 40 -2.83 -0.96 9.98
C PHE A 40 -2.78 -0.90 11.52
N GLY A 41 -2.53 -2.03 12.20
CA GLY A 41 -2.33 -2.08 13.65
C GLY A 41 -0.92 -1.69 14.14
N ARG A 42 0.03 -1.36 13.27
CA ARG A 42 1.40 -0.92 13.66
C ARG A 42 1.74 0.51 13.23
N VAL A 43 0.87 1.16 12.47
CA VAL A 43 1.12 2.50 11.94
C VAL A 43 0.72 3.59 12.94
N ASP A 44 1.30 4.77 12.77
CA ASP A 44 1.04 6.01 13.51
C ASP A 44 0.67 7.11 12.51
N LEU A 45 -0.46 6.91 11.84
CA LEU A 45 -1.02 7.79 10.81
C LEU A 45 -2.52 7.53 10.63
N ASN A 46 -3.19 8.43 9.91
CA ASN A 46 -4.57 8.22 9.46
C ASN A 46 -4.59 7.34 8.21
N VAL A 47 -4.92 6.05 8.39
CA VAL A 47 -4.90 5.04 7.32
C VAL A 47 -5.79 5.43 6.14
N GLU A 48 -7.01 5.88 6.39
CA GLU A 48 -7.99 6.19 5.34
C GLU A 48 -7.52 7.36 4.47
N GLU A 49 -7.04 8.41 5.12
CA GLU A 49 -6.50 9.59 4.44
C GLU A 49 -5.23 9.26 3.68
N THR A 50 -4.30 8.52 4.28
CA THR A 50 -3.07 8.08 3.62
C THR A 50 -3.35 7.23 2.39
N ILE A 51 -4.29 6.27 2.45
CA ILE A 51 -4.71 5.48 1.28
C ILE A 51 -5.27 6.40 0.19
N ARG A 52 -6.16 7.32 0.56
CA ARG A 52 -6.80 8.24 -0.39
C ARG A 52 -5.79 9.11 -1.11
N GLU A 53 -4.84 9.69 -0.37
CA GLU A 53 -3.83 10.58 -0.93
C GLU A 53 -2.79 9.84 -1.79
N ILE A 54 -2.35 8.65 -1.38
CA ILE A 54 -1.48 7.80 -2.21
C ILE A 54 -2.17 7.43 -3.52
N HIS A 55 -3.43 6.96 -3.44
CA HIS A 55 -4.21 6.56 -4.61
C HIS A 55 -4.46 7.72 -5.58
N LYS A 56 -4.70 8.94 -5.06
CA LYS A 56 -4.80 10.16 -5.87
C LYS A 56 -3.52 10.46 -6.65
N VAL A 57 -2.35 10.17 -6.10
CA VAL A 57 -1.07 10.35 -6.79
C VAL A 57 -0.86 9.27 -7.84
N SER A 58 -1.13 8.01 -7.50
CA SER A 58 -1.07 6.88 -8.44
C SER A 58 -2.02 5.74 -8.02
N PRO A 59 -3.04 5.44 -8.85
CA PRO A 59 -3.93 4.31 -8.61
C PRO A 59 -3.22 2.95 -8.57
N ASP A 60 -2.05 2.86 -9.22
CA ASP A 60 -1.30 1.61 -9.39
C ASP A 60 -0.27 1.39 -8.26
N ALA A 61 -0.10 2.36 -7.36
CA ALA A 61 0.94 2.29 -6.33
C ALA A 61 0.59 1.36 -5.16
N LEU A 62 -0.69 1.18 -4.83
CA LEU A 62 -1.10 0.46 -3.63
C LEU A 62 -1.26 -1.04 -3.88
N MET A 63 -0.75 -1.86 -2.96
CA MET A 63 -1.00 -3.30 -2.90
C MET A 63 -1.46 -3.67 -1.49
N PHE A 64 -2.58 -4.37 -1.36
CA PHE A 64 -3.06 -4.82 -0.06
C PHE A 64 -2.38 -6.11 0.40
N GLY A 65 -2.34 -6.31 1.71
CA GLY A 65 -2.05 -7.59 2.33
C GLY A 65 -2.39 -7.59 3.81
N THR A 66 -2.58 -8.77 4.39
CA THR A 66 -3.03 -8.89 5.79
C THR A 66 -1.92 -8.61 6.81
N ASP A 67 -0.64 -8.74 6.44
CA ASP A 67 0.48 -8.71 7.38
C ASP A 67 0.32 -9.74 8.53
N LEU A 68 -0.30 -10.90 8.27
CA LEU A 68 -0.37 -11.99 9.25
C LEU A 68 1.00 -12.65 9.46
N PRO A 69 1.35 -13.10 10.69
CA PRO A 69 0.52 -13.10 11.91
C PRO A 69 0.64 -11.81 12.75
N SER A 70 0.97 -10.68 12.11
CA SER A 70 1.04 -9.34 12.71
C SER A 70 2.06 -9.22 13.84
N THR A 71 3.20 -9.90 13.69
CA THR A 71 4.26 -9.89 14.72
C THR A 71 4.66 -8.45 15.06
N ARG A 72 4.67 -8.13 16.36
CA ARG A 72 5.05 -6.81 16.91
C ARG A 72 4.12 -5.64 16.54
N ALA A 73 2.94 -5.90 15.97
CA ALA A 73 1.92 -4.86 15.80
C ALA A 73 1.18 -4.62 17.14
N ARG A 74 0.66 -3.41 17.36
CA ARG A 74 -0.16 -3.08 18.55
C ARG A 74 -1.52 -3.79 18.49
N ARG A 75 -2.04 -3.95 17.27
CA ARG A 75 -3.26 -4.69 16.95
C ARG A 75 -2.97 -5.67 15.81
N VAL A 76 -3.49 -6.89 15.90
CA VAL A 76 -3.44 -7.87 14.81
C VAL A 76 -4.39 -7.49 13.67
N TYR A 77 -4.15 -8.03 12.48
CA TYR A 77 -5.08 -7.91 11.36
C TYR A 77 -6.53 -8.20 11.75
N SER A 78 -7.45 -7.43 11.19
CA SER A 78 -8.89 -7.66 11.24
C SER A 78 -9.45 -7.46 9.84
N ASP A 79 -10.54 -8.14 9.48
CA ASP A 79 -11.22 -7.92 8.21
C ASP A 79 -11.71 -6.47 8.03
N GLN A 80 -11.82 -5.71 9.12
CA GLN A 80 -12.03 -4.27 9.03
C GLN A 80 -10.92 -3.56 8.24
N ASP A 81 -9.69 -4.06 8.24
CA ASP A 81 -8.60 -3.50 7.45
C ASP A 81 -8.87 -3.65 5.94
N PHE A 82 -9.44 -4.79 5.54
CA PHE A 82 -9.90 -5.02 4.17
C PHE A 82 -11.07 -4.11 3.82
N TYR A 83 -12.09 -4.02 4.70
CA TYR A 83 -13.24 -3.15 4.47
C TYR A 83 -12.88 -1.67 4.44
N THR A 84 -11.88 -1.23 5.21
CA THR A 84 -11.38 0.16 5.17
C THR A 84 -10.89 0.54 3.78
N VAL A 85 -10.19 -0.36 3.07
CA VAL A 85 -9.74 -0.09 1.69
C VAL A 85 -10.94 0.04 0.74
N LEU A 86 -11.95 -0.83 0.89
CA LEU A 86 -13.19 -0.76 0.12
C LEU A 86 -13.96 0.54 0.36
N ASP A 87 -14.13 0.93 1.61
CA ASP A 87 -14.88 2.14 2.00
C ASP A 87 -14.20 3.42 1.47
N VAL A 88 -12.87 3.44 1.45
CA VAL A 88 -12.10 4.62 1.02
C VAL A 88 -12.08 4.78 -0.50
N LEU A 89 -11.89 3.68 -1.23
CA LEU A 89 -11.62 3.69 -2.68
C LEU A 89 -12.82 3.29 -3.54
N GLY A 90 -13.81 2.61 -2.96
CA GLY A 90 -14.88 1.95 -3.69
C GLY A 90 -14.42 0.66 -4.38
N GLU A 91 -15.38 -0.16 -4.81
CA GLU A 91 -15.14 -1.52 -5.30
C GLU A 91 -14.16 -1.59 -6.48
N ASN A 92 -14.34 -0.73 -7.49
CA ASN A 92 -13.55 -0.77 -8.72
C ASN A 92 -12.06 -0.50 -8.48
N GLU A 93 -11.74 0.49 -7.65
CA GLU A 93 -10.35 0.86 -7.38
C GLU A 93 -9.75 -0.06 -6.32
N ALA A 94 -10.53 -0.49 -5.32
CA ALA A 94 -10.09 -1.47 -4.34
C ALA A 94 -9.72 -2.82 -5.00
N GLN A 95 -10.43 -3.24 -6.07
CA GLN A 95 -10.09 -4.45 -6.82
C GLN A 95 -8.65 -4.42 -7.36
N LYS A 96 -8.18 -3.28 -7.87
CA LYS A 96 -6.80 -3.12 -8.33
C LYS A 96 -5.81 -3.27 -7.18
N VAL A 97 -6.11 -2.63 -6.05
CA VAL A 97 -5.28 -2.67 -4.84
C VAL A 97 -5.22 -4.08 -4.24
N PHE A 98 -6.30 -4.86 -4.32
CA PHE A 98 -6.36 -6.23 -3.82
C PHE A 98 -5.69 -7.27 -4.72
N SER A 99 -5.43 -6.97 -6.00
CA SER A 99 -4.93 -7.98 -6.93
C SER A 99 -4.06 -7.41 -8.05
N GLU A 100 -4.62 -6.58 -8.94
CA GLU A 100 -3.97 -6.24 -10.21
C GLU A 100 -2.62 -5.55 -10.04
N ASN A 101 -2.54 -4.62 -9.08
CA ASN A 101 -1.30 -3.89 -8.78
C ASN A 101 -0.21 -4.85 -8.29
N ALA A 102 -0.59 -5.85 -7.48
CA ALA A 102 0.35 -6.86 -7.00
C ALA A 102 0.79 -7.82 -8.12
N ILE A 103 -0.11 -8.26 -9.00
CA ILE A 103 0.25 -9.10 -10.15
C ILE A 103 1.27 -8.37 -11.04
N ASN A 104 1.00 -7.11 -11.37
CA ASN A 104 1.90 -6.27 -12.17
C ASN A 104 3.23 -6.07 -11.44
N PHE A 105 3.19 -5.73 -10.14
CA PHE A 105 4.39 -5.52 -9.36
C PHE A 105 5.19 -6.80 -9.18
N TYR A 106 4.62 -7.99 -8.98
CA TYR A 106 5.41 -9.21 -8.86
C TYR A 106 5.82 -9.82 -10.21
N GLY A 107 5.31 -9.27 -11.32
CA GLY A 107 5.61 -9.77 -12.67
C GLY A 107 5.01 -11.15 -12.92
N LEU A 108 3.87 -11.44 -12.30
CA LEU A 108 3.15 -12.70 -12.49
C LEU A 108 2.35 -12.62 -13.79
N GLU A 109 2.27 -13.73 -14.52
CA GLU A 109 1.35 -13.82 -15.65
C GLU A 109 -0.09 -13.74 -15.12
N LYS A 110 -0.93 -12.94 -15.77
CA LYS A 110 -2.37 -12.95 -15.48
C LYS A 110 -2.92 -14.32 -15.90
N THR A 111 -3.09 -15.22 -14.95
CA THR A 111 -3.82 -16.46 -15.20
C THR A 111 -5.22 -16.09 -15.66
N GLN A 112 -5.61 -16.50 -16.87
CA GLN A 112 -7.00 -16.38 -17.31
C GLN A 112 -7.87 -17.18 -16.34
N ALA A 113 -8.80 -16.50 -15.67
CA ALA A 113 -9.81 -17.10 -14.82
C ALA A 113 -10.91 -17.75 -15.65
#